data_AF-A0A939IUS9-F1
#
_entry.id   AF-A0A939IUS9-F1
#
_cell.length_a   1.000
_cell.length_b   1.000
_cell.length_c   1.000
_cell.angle_alpha   90.00
_cell.angle_beta   90.00
_cell.angle_gamma   90.00
#
_symmetry.space_group_name_H-M   'P 1'
#
loop_
_entity.id
_entity.type
_entity.pdbx_description
1 polymer ?
#
loop_
_entity_poly.entity_id
_entity_poly.type
_entity_poly.pdbx_seq_one_letter_code
_entity_poly.pdbx_strand_id
1 'polypeptide(L)'
;MSDRYAPTMTNSPRQRLNAAIAHLVNTEGPGAVTVAKVRKMARTDNGIAAEVVKQWRETANATAAAGPVTDTSDQEAMIVATMRAMIEQACTEARADQAEREAMRVEEAQEAARQAEDERTAANDELEELRDELATARAEIARLTTEITRVQERGETKAEMLETERQRDEERHQAELARMQATIDTILASTKTPAPASKTTRKTTRQTATKKTTADK
;
A
#
# COMPACT_ATOMS: atom_id res chain seq x y z
N MET A 1 17.79 -18.97 29.17
CA MET A 1 18.93 -19.85 29.50
C MET A 1 19.75 -20.01 28.24
N SER A 2 20.73 -19.12 28.06
CA SER A 2 21.58 -19.06 26.87
C SER A 2 22.55 -20.21 26.91
N ASP A 3 22.36 -21.18 26.01
CA ASP A 3 23.30 -22.26 25.82
C ASP A 3 24.51 -21.79 25.01
N ARG A 4 25.67 -22.27 25.42
CA ARG A 4 26.96 -21.61 25.24
C ARG A 4 27.42 -21.62 23.79
N TYR A 5 27.80 -20.44 23.30
CA TYR A 5 28.75 -20.23 22.23
C TYR A 5 29.92 -21.21 22.37
N ALA A 6 30.02 -22.18 21.47
CA ALA A 6 31.23 -22.96 21.25
C ALA A 6 32.13 -22.14 20.32
N PRO A 7 33.26 -21.57 20.79
CA PRO A 7 34.21 -20.98 19.87
C PRO A 7 35.00 -22.12 19.25
N THR A 8 34.64 -22.50 18.01
CA THR A 8 35.51 -23.25 17.12
C THR A 8 36.71 -22.36 16.76
N MET A 9 37.67 -22.27 17.67
CA MET A 9 38.96 -21.65 17.39
C MET A 9 39.70 -22.53 16.39
N THR A 10 39.82 -22.02 15.17
CA THR A 10 40.79 -22.41 14.15
C THR A 10 42.21 -22.16 14.66
N ASN A 11 42.64 -22.90 15.70
CA ASN A 11 43.99 -22.81 16.22
C ASN A 11 44.93 -23.34 15.15
N SER A 12 45.75 -22.48 14.56
CA SER A 12 46.72 -22.89 13.55
C SER A 12 47.66 -23.96 14.14
N PRO A 13 48.24 -24.86 13.33
CA PRO A 13 49.20 -25.85 13.82
C PRO A 13 50.31 -25.22 14.66
N ARG A 14 50.76 -24.01 14.29
CA ARG A 14 51.77 -23.23 15.01
C ARG A 14 51.27 -22.72 16.37
N GLN A 15 50.02 -22.28 16.47
CA GLN A 15 49.42 -21.86 17.75
C GLN A 15 49.30 -23.03 18.73
N ARG A 16 48.88 -24.21 18.25
CA ARG A 16 48.83 -25.43 19.10
C ARG A 16 50.21 -25.85 19.58
N LEU A 17 51.22 -25.75 18.71
CA LEU A 17 52.62 -26.01 19.07
C LEU A 17 53.14 -25.01 20.11
N ASN A 18 52.86 -23.72 19.96
CA ASN A 18 53.26 -22.69 20.93
C ASN A 18 52.58 -22.88 22.29
N ALA A 19 51.28 -23.20 22.30
CA ALA A 19 50.56 -23.54 23.52
C ALA A 19 51.14 -24.80 24.20
N ALA A 20 51.53 -25.80 23.40
CA ALA A 20 52.14 -27.02 23.90
C ALA A 20 53.52 -26.77 24.53
N ILE A 21 54.34 -25.92 23.90
CA ILE A 21 55.63 -25.51 24.46
C ILE A 21 55.42 -24.75 25.77
N ALA A 22 54.52 -23.76 25.81
CA ALA A 22 54.22 -22.99 27.02
C ALA A 22 53.78 -23.89 28.17
N HIS A 23 52.92 -24.88 27.90
CA HIS A 23 52.50 -25.86 28.90
C HIS A 23 53.68 -26.69 29.41
N LEU A 24 54.51 -27.27 28.53
CA LEU A 24 55.68 -28.08 28.95
C LEU A 24 56.69 -27.28 29.77
N VAL A 25 56.94 -26.04 29.40
CA VAL A 25 57.83 -25.15 30.15
C VAL A 25 57.29 -24.89 31.55
N ASN A 26 55.98 -24.65 31.69
CA ASN A 26 55.36 -24.37 32.99
C ASN A 26 55.27 -25.62 33.89
N THR A 27 55.08 -26.81 33.33
CA THR A 27 54.85 -28.03 34.13
C THR A 27 56.12 -28.84 34.41
N GLU A 28 57.04 -28.92 33.46
CA GLU A 28 58.22 -29.80 33.52
C GLU A 28 59.54 -29.03 33.35
N GLY A 29 59.47 -27.72 33.10
CA GLY A 29 60.61 -26.86 32.92
C GLY A 29 61.18 -26.85 31.48
N PRO A 30 62.13 -25.94 31.19
CA PRO A 30 62.66 -25.71 29.85
C PRO A 30 63.32 -26.96 29.22
N GLY A 31 63.95 -27.81 30.04
CA GLY A 31 64.63 -29.03 29.60
C GLY A 31 63.70 -30.12 29.08
N ALA A 32 62.41 -30.06 29.41
CA ALA A 32 61.42 -31.04 28.97
C ALA A 32 60.89 -30.78 27.54
N VAL A 33 61.17 -29.60 26.97
CA VAL A 33 60.73 -29.23 25.62
C VAL A 33 61.51 -30.02 24.58
N THR A 34 60.93 -31.13 24.14
CA THR A 34 61.44 -31.99 23.08
C THR A 34 60.45 -32.07 21.93
N VAL A 35 60.95 -32.23 20.71
CA VAL A 35 60.12 -32.33 19.48
C VAL A 35 59.07 -33.43 19.64
N ALA A 36 59.44 -34.58 20.22
CA ALA A 36 58.53 -35.71 20.44
C ALA A 36 57.37 -35.38 21.39
N LYS A 37 57.64 -34.70 22.52
CA LYS A 37 56.60 -34.32 23.50
C LYS A 37 55.69 -33.24 22.94
N VAL A 38 56.25 -32.21 22.33
CA VAL A 38 55.50 -31.10 21.71
C VAL A 38 54.61 -31.61 20.58
N ARG A 39 55.13 -32.50 19.72
CA ARG A 39 54.37 -33.17 18.66
C ARG A 39 53.21 -34.00 19.22
N LYS A 40 53.49 -34.82 20.24
CA LYS A 40 52.47 -35.68 20.89
C LYS A 40 51.33 -34.84 21.49
N MET A 41 51.67 -33.69 22.06
CA MET A 41 50.70 -32.83 22.74
C MET A 41 49.91 -31.93 21.78
N ALA A 42 50.56 -31.42 20.72
CA ALA A 42 49.91 -30.57 19.71
C ALA A 42 49.20 -31.35 18.57
N ARG A 43 49.46 -32.67 18.45
CA ARG A 43 48.96 -33.56 17.39
C ARG A 43 49.24 -33.00 15.98
N THR A 44 50.49 -32.66 15.71
CA THR A 44 50.95 -32.07 14.44
C THR A 44 52.07 -32.88 13.79
N ASP A 45 52.42 -32.57 12.55
CA ASP A 45 53.53 -33.18 11.84
C ASP A 45 54.90 -32.89 12.47
N ASN A 46 55.83 -33.82 12.24
CA ASN A 46 57.16 -33.80 12.82
C ASN A 46 58.02 -32.61 12.35
N GLY A 47 57.87 -32.20 11.08
CA GLY A 47 58.63 -31.10 10.49
C GLY A 47 58.33 -29.74 11.16
N ILE A 48 57.03 -29.42 11.29
CA ILE A 48 56.58 -28.15 11.89
C ILE A 48 56.92 -28.13 13.39
N ALA A 49 56.79 -29.25 14.09
CA ALA A 49 57.16 -29.33 15.51
C ALA A 49 58.67 -29.12 15.73
N ALA A 50 59.52 -29.65 14.85
CA ALA A 50 60.97 -29.48 14.94
C ALA A 50 61.40 -28.03 14.72
N GLU A 51 60.80 -27.35 13.74
CA GLU A 51 61.08 -25.95 13.44
C GLU A 51 60.70 -25.03 14.62
N VAL A 52 59.50 -25.19 15.17
CA VAL A 52 59.02 -24.36 16.28
C VAL A 52 59.84 -24.59 17.56
N VAL A 53 60.22 -25.84 17.86
CA VAL A 53 61.08 -26.14 19.03
C VAL A 53 62.49 -25.58 18.83
N LYS A 54 63.04 -25.63 17.62
CA LYS A 54 64.34 -25.03 17.29
C LYS A 54 64.29 -23.52 17.50
N GLN A 55 63.30 -22.84 16.94
CA GLN A 55 63.10 -21.40 17.10
C GLN A 55 62.94 -21.02 18.57
N TRP A 56 62.15 -21.78 19.34
CA TRP A 56 61.98 -21.52 20.77
C TRP A 56 63.30 -21.66 21.54
N ARG A 57 64.13 -22.69 21.25
CA ARG A 57 65.44 -22.84 21.90
C ARG A 57 66.42 -21.73 21.53
N GLU A 58 66.42 -21.30 20.27
CA GLU A 58 67.24 -20.16 19.83
C GLU A 58 66.84 -18.89 20.60
N THR A 59 65.54 -18.63 20.75
CA THR A 59 65.06 -17.50 21.55
C THR A 59 65.41 -17.65 23.03
N ALA A 60 65.21 -18.83 23.62
CA ALA A 60 65.48 -19.07 25.03
C ALA A 60 66.97 -18.97 25.37
N ASN A 61 67.85 -19.46 24.48
CA ASN A 61 69.29 -19.34 24.63
C ASN A 61 69.76 -17.90 24.46
N ALA A 62 69.16 -17.13 23.54
CA ALA A 62 69.44 -15.70 23.39
C ALA A 62 69.03 -14.91 24.66
N THR A 63 67.89 -15.25 25.28
CA THR A 63 67.45 -14.63 26.53
C THR A 63 68.33 -15.03 27.72
N ALA A 64 68.78 -16.28 27.78
CA ALA A 64 69.68 -16.76 28.85
C ALA A 64 71.10 -16.18 28.75
N ALA A 65 71.58 -15.89 27.54
CA ALA A 65 72.89 -15.29 27.29
C ALA A 65 72.96 -13.78 27.64
N ALA A 66 71.81 -13.12 27.83
CA ALA A 66 71.76 -11.68 28.04
C ALA A 66 72.17 -11.21 29.45
N GLY A 67 72.22 -12.10 30.46
CA GLY A 67 72.56 -11.74 31.84
C GLY A 67 71.62 -10.70 32.49
N PRO A 68 71.66 -10.50 33.82
CA PRO A 68 70.85 -9.47 34.45
C PRO A 68 71.50 -8.10 34.23
N VAL A 69 70.91 -7.27 33.38
CA VAL A 69 71.30 -5.86 33.19
C VAL A 69 70.77 -5.06 34.39
N THR A 70 71.61 -4.88 35.40
CA THR A 70 71.36 -3.97 36.52
C THR A 70 71.98 -2.61 36.20
N ASP A 71 71.14 -1.64 35.83
CA ASP A 71 71.24 -0.16 36.05
C ASP A 71 70.55 0.73 34.98
N THR A 72 69.77 0.16 34.04
CA THR A 72 68.93 0.94 33.09
C THR A 72 67.42 0.96 33.41
N SER A 73 67.01 0.30 34.49
CA SER A 73 65.60 0.00 34.83
C SER A 73 64.73 1.23 35.08
N ASP A 74 65.27 2.30 35.68
CA ASP A 74 64.45 3.46 36.09
C ASP A 74 64.11 4.37 34.90
N GLN A 75 65.03 4.52 33.95
CA GLN A 75 64.79 5.28 32.73
C GLN A 75 63.79 4.56 31.81
N GLU A 76 63.89 3.24 31.70
CA GLU A 76 62.92 2.42 30.95
C GLU A 76 61.53 2.47 31.62
N ALA A 77 61.46 2.39 32.95
CA ALA A 77 60.21 2.53 33.69
C ALA A 77 59.54 3.90 33.47
N MET A 78 60.33 4.98 33.45
CA MET A 78 59.84 6.33 33.18
C MET A 78 59.32 6.47 31.75
N ILE A 79 60.03 5.92 30.76
CA ILE A 79 59.59 5.94 29.35
C ILE A 79 58.28 5.14 29.19
N VAL A 80 58.20 3.95 29.78
CA VAL A 80 56.97 3.12 29.73
C VAL A 80 55.80 3.81 30.43
N ALA A 81 56.03 4.46 31.57
CA ALA A 81 55.00 5.23 32.27
C ALA A 81 54.51 6.42 31.42
N THR A 82 55.43 7.12 30.76
CA THR A 82 55.10 8.26 29.88
C THR A 82 54.31 7.78 28.66
N MET A 83 54.74 6.70 28.00
CA MET A 83 54.02 6.12 26.87
C MET A 83 52.62 5.63 27.29
N ARG A 84 52.48 5.04 28.48
CA ARG A 84 51.17 4.64 29.02
C ARG A 84 50.26 5.86 29.21
N ALA A 85 50.77 6.93 29.83
CA ALA A 85 50.01 8.16 30.02
C ALA A 85 49.57 8.77 28.67
N MET A 86 50.45 8.78 27.66
CA MET A 86 50.10 9.25 26.32
C MET A 86 49.04 8.38 25.65
N ILE A 87 49.10 7.05 25.80
CA ILE A 87 48.09 6.13 25.27
C ILE A 87 46.75 6.33 25.97
N GLU A 88 46.76 6.48 27.30
CA GLU A 88 45.55 6.74 28.08
C GLU A 88 44.91 8.07 27.66
N GLN A 89 45.71 9.14 27.52
CA GLN A 89 45.23 10.43 27.02
C GLN A 89 44.64 10.32 25.61
N ALA A 90 45.35 9.71 24.66
CA ALA A 90 44.86 9.52 23.29
C ALA A 90 43.57 8.68 23.25
N CYS A 91 43.45 7.67 24.13
CA CYS A 91 42.24 6.87 24.25
C CYS A 91 41.06 7.68 24.84
N THR A 92 41.31 8.60 25.76
CA THR A 92 40.26 9.49 26.29
C THR A 92 39.79 10.51 25.25
N GLU A 93 40.71 11.10 24.50
CA GLU A 93 40.40 12.04 23.41
C GLU A 93 39.60 11.34 22.31
N ALA A 94 40.03 10.15 21.87
CA ALA A 94 39.30 9.37 20.86
C ALA A 94 37.88 8.99 21.30
N ARG A 95 37.67 8.70 22.60
CA ARG A 95 36.33 8.43 23.15
C ARG A 95 35.47 9.70 23.21
N ALA A 96 36.05 10.85 23.53
CA ALA A 96 35.34 12.12 23.53
C ALA A 96 34.89 12.49 22.10
N ASP A 97 35.78 12.39 21.11
CA ASP A 97 35.47 12.59 19.70
C ASP A 97 34.37 11.64 19.21
N GLN A 98 34.43 10.37 19.63
CA GLN A 98 33.40 9.39 19.27
C GLN A 98 32.05 9.75 19.88
N ALA A 99 32.01 10.14 21.16
CA ALA A 99 30.78 10.55 21.84
C ALA A 99 30.16 11.79 21.21
N GLU A 100 30.96 12.77 20.80
CA GLU A 100 30.47 13.97 20.10
C GLU A 100 29.86 13.64 18.73
N ARG A 101 30.51 12.76 17.95
CA ARG A 101 29.97 12.28 16.67
C ARG A 101 28.69 11.48 16.85
N GLU A 102 28.60 10.66 17.90
CA GLU A 102 27.39 9.90 18.20
C GLU A 102 26.25 10.84 18.64
N ALA A 103 26.54 11.87 19.44
CA ALA A 103 25.56 12.88 19.82
C ALA A 103 25.01 13.63 18.60
N MET A 104 25.88 14.07 17.69
CA MET A 104 25.48 14.74 16.45
C MET A 104 24.59 13.84 15.57
N ARG A 105 24.95 12.55 15.42
CA ARG A 105 24.12 11.60 14.68
C ARG A 105 22.75 11.37 15.32
N VAL A 106 22.68 11.36 16.65
CA VAL A 106 21.41 11.22 17.36
C VAL A 106 20.54 12.46 17.17
N GLU A 107 21.13 13.65 17.22
CA GLU A 107 20.43 14.91 16.95
C GLU A 107 19.88 14.95 15.52
N GLU A 108 20.71 14.66 14.50
CA GLU A 108 20.29 14.56 13.11
C GLU A 108 19.16 13.53 12.91
N ALA A 109 19.27 12.36 13.56
CA ALA A 109 18.23 11.34 13.51
C ALA A 109 16.92 11.77 14.17
N GLN A 110 16.99 12.56 15.26
CA GLN A 110 15.80 13.12 15.91
C GLN A 110 15.14 14.19 15.06
N GLU A 111 15.92 15.05 14.41
CA GLU A 111 15.39 16.05 13.48
C GLU A 111 14.72 15.39 12.27
N ALA A 112 15.38 14.40 11.67
CA ALA A 112 14.79 13.62 10.58
C ALA A 112 13.50 12.89 11.01
N ALA A 113 13.46 12.35 12.22
CA ALA A 113 12.25 11.71 12.75
C ALA A 113 11.10 12.71 12.94
N ARG A 114 11.38 13.93 13.43
CA ARG A 114 10.37 14.99 13.55
C ARG A 114 9.86 15.43 12.18
N GLN A 115 10.75 15.65 11.21
CA GLN A 115 10.36 16.00 9.85
C GLN A 115 9.47 14.92 9.23
N ALA A 116 9.83 13.65 9.40
CA ALA A 116 9.01 12.54 8.90
C ALA A 116 7.63 12.46 9.59
N GLU A 117 7.53 12.83 10.87
CA GLU A 117 6.24 12.90 11.58
C GLU A 117 5.37 14.06 11.10
N ASP A 118 5.97 15.23 10.86
CA ASP A 118 5.29 16.39 10.29
C ASP A 118 4.78 16.09 8.87
N GLU A 119 5.62 15.52 8.01
CA GLU A 119 5.24 15.08 6.65
C GLU A 119 4.12 14.05 6.68
N ARG A 120 4.19 13.07 7.59
CA ARG A 120 3.13 12.06 7.75
C ARG A 120 1.81 12.70 8.19
N THR A 121 1.87 13.70 9.06
CA THR A 121 0.68 14.40 9.53
C THR A 121 0.04 15.19 8.40
N ALA A 122 0.83 15.98 7.68
CA ALA A 122 0.36 16.73 6.51
C ALA A 122 -0.27 15.81 5.44
N ALA A 123 0.36 14.66 5.15
CA ALA A 123 -0.18 13.69 4.21
C ALA A 123 -1.50 13.05 4.68
N ASN A 124 -1.66 12.85 5.99
CA ASN A 124 -2.92 12.34 6.54
C ASN A 124 -4.04 13.38 6.43
N ASP A 125 -3.73 14.66 6.71
CA ASP A 125 -4.70 15.76 6.59
C ASP A 125 -5.17 15.91 5.14
N GLU A 126 -4.25 15.84 4.16
CA GLU A 126 -4.60 15.88 2.73
C GLU A 126 -5.46 14.66 2.32
N LEU A 127 -5.17 13.48 2.85
CA LEU A 127 -6.00 12.29 2.61
C LEU A 127 -7.40 12.41 3.21
N GLU A 128 -7.55 13.10 4.34
CA GLU A 128 -8.85 13.36 4.96
C GLU A 128 -9.67 14.35 4.12
N GLU A 129 -9.05 15.45 3.66
CA GLU A 129 -9.68 16.41 2.76
C GLU A 129 -10.17 15.75 1.46
N LEU A 130 -9.32 14.94 0.82
CA LEU A 130 -9.69 14.20 -0.39
C LEU A 130 -10.84 13.21 -0.16
N ARG A 131 -10.95 12.63 1.03
CA ARG A 131 -12.06 11.73 1.37
C ARG A 131 -13.37 12.50 1.49
N ASP A 132 -13.33 13.68 2.08
CA ASP A 132 -14.51 14.54 2.24
C ASP A 132 -14.98 15.12 0.91
N GLU A 133 -14.04 15.54 0.05
CA GLU A 133 -14.33 15.94 -1.33
C GLU A 133 -14.97 14.81 -2.12
N LEU A 134 -14.41 13.59 -2.02
CA LEU A 134 -14.96 12.41 -2.69
C LEU A 134 -16.36 12.06 -2.18
N ALA A 135 -16.60 12.17 -0.86
CA ALA A 135 -17.92 11.95 -0.29
C ALA A 135 -18.94 12.97 -0.81
N THR A 136 -18.56 14.24 -0.89
CA THR A 136 -19.37 15.32 -1.43
C THR A 136 -19.68 15.10 -2.91
N ALA A 137 -18.67 14.75 -3.72
CA ALA A 137 -18.85 14.46 -5.13
C ALA A 137 -19.79 13.27 -5.36
N ARG A 138 -19.68 12.20 -4.55
CA ARG A 138 -20.58 11.05 -4.62
C ARG A 138 -22.03 11.42 -4.27
N ALA A 139 -22.22 12.27 -3.26
CA ALA A 139 -23.55 12.76 -2.89
C ALA A 139 -24.17 13.59 -4.02
N GLU A 140 -23.40 14.47 -4.66
CA GLU A 140 -23.89 15.28 -5.78
C GLU A 140 -24.20 14.43 -7.02
N ILE A 141 -23.38 13.42 -7.33
CA ILE A 141 -23.67 12.45 -8.39
C ILE A 141 -25.00 11.73 -8.12
N ALA A 142 -25.26 11.30 -6.89
CA ALA A 142 -26.51 10.65 -6.53
C ALA A 142 -27.72 11.60 -6.66
N ARG A 143 -27.56 12.86 -6.26
CA ARG A 143 -28.57 13.91 -6.42
C ARG A 143 -28.90 14.14 -7.89
N LEU A 144 -27.88 14.36 -8.71
CA LEU A 144 -28.02 14.61 -10.15
C LEU A 144 -28.61 13.40 -10.88
N THR A 145 -28.23 12.18 -10.50
CA THR A 145 -28.81 10.94 -11.06
C THR A 145 -30.31 10.88 -10.79
N THR A 146 -30.73 11.16 -9.56
CA THR A 146 -32.15 11.21 -9.19
C THR A 146 -32.89 12.30 -9.98
N GLU A 147 -32.27 13.47 -10.16
CA GLU A 147 -32.85 14.57 -10.91
C GLU A 147 -33.00 14.24 -12.41
N ILE A 148 -32.02 13.57 -13.01
CA ILE A 148 -32.07 13.07 -14.39
C ILE A 148 -33.24 12.09 -14.56
N THR A 149 -33.37 11.09 -13.68
CA THR A 149 -34.47 10.12 -13.76
C THR A 149 -35.83 10.83 -13.69
N ARG A 150 -35.98 11.80 -12.77
CA ARG A 150 -37.22 12.58 -12.66
C ARG A 150 -37.54 13.39 -13.91
N VAL A 151 -36.52 13.96 -14.55
CA VAL A 151 -36.69 14.73 -15.81
C VAL A 151 -37.07 13.79 -16.95
N GLN A 152 -36.46 12.61 -17.03
CA GLN A 152 -36.79 11.58 -18.02
C GLN A 152 -38.24 11.12 -17.90
N GLU A 153 -38.69 10.75 -16.68
CA GLU A 153 -40.08 10.34 -16.43
C GLU A 153 -41.09 11.41 -16.83
N ARG A 154 -40.80 12.69 -16.53
CA ARG A 154 -41.63 13.82 -16.97
C ARG A 154 -41.66 13.97 -18.48
N GLY A 155 -40.51 13.76 -19.14
CA GLY A 155 -40.39 13.77 -20.59
C GLY A 155 -41.24 12.68 -21.24
N GLU A 156 -41.15 11.45 -20.73
CA GLU A 156 -41.94 10.30 -21.19
C GLU A 156 -43.44 10.54 -21.00
N THR A 157 -43.85 10.99 -19.81
CA THR A 157 -45.25 11.34 -19.52
C THR A 157 -45.77 12.40 -20.49
N LYS A 158 -44.96 13.43 -20.77
CA LYS A 158 -45.34 14.50 -21.71
C LYS A 158 -45.43 13.98 -23.15
N ALA A 159 -44.52 13.10 -23.56
CA ALA A 159 -44.57 12.48 -24.88
C ALA A 159 -45.84 11.63 -25.05
N GLU A 160 -46.21 10.84 -24.04
CA GLU A 160 -47.44 10.04 -24.05
C GLU A 160 -48.71 10.91 -24.13
N MET A 161 -48.76 12.01 -23.35
CA MET A 161 -49.87 12.96 -23.43
C MET A 161 -50.02 13.56 -24.83
N LEU A 162 -48.91 13.99 -25.43
CA LEU A 162 -48.91 14.57 -26.78
C LEU A 162 -49.33 13.55 -27.84
N GLU A 163 -48.89 12.29 -27.74
CA GLU A 163 -49.31 11.23 -28.66
C GLU A 163 -50.81 10.92 -28.52
N THR A 164 -51.33 10.91 -27.29
CA THR A 164 -52.76 10.71 -27.03
C THR A 164 -53.60 11.87 -27.61
N GLU A 165 -53.13 13.11 -27.47
CA GLU A 165 -53.79 14.28 -28.05
C GLU A 165 -53.78 14.23 -29.58
N ARG A 166 -52.62 13.91 -30.17
CA ARG A 166 -52.46 13.70 -31.62
C ARG A 166 -53.44 12.66 -32.15
N GLN A 167 -53.57 11.51 -31.47
CA GLN A 167 -54.49 10.45 -31.86
C GLN A 167 -55.96 10.90 -31.79
N ARG A 168 -56.35 11.64 -30.74
CA ARG A 168 -57.72 12.18 -30.63
C ARG A 168 -58.05 13.17 -31.74
N ASP A 169 -57.11 14.01 -32.13
CA ASP A 169 -57.32 14.98 -33.21
C ASP A 169 -57.41 14.27 -34.57
N GLU A 170 -56.61 13.23 -34.81
CA GLU A 170 -56.76 12.37 -35.99
C GLU A 170 -58.14 11.71 -36.06
N GLU A 171 -58.63 11.15 -34.95
CA GLU A 171 -59.98 10.56 -34.87
C GLU A 171 -61.08 11.60 -35.15
N ARG A 172 -60.96 12.82 -34.61
CA ARG A 172 -61.90 13.92 -34.88
C ARG A 172 -61.92 14.30 -36.35
N HIS A 173 -60.74 14.45 -36.96
CA HIS A 173 -60.61 14.76 -38.38
C HIS A 173 -61.20 13.65 -39.27
N GLN A 174 -60.94 12.38 -38.94
CA GLN A 174 -61.54 11.26 -39.66
C GLN A 174 -63.07 11.23 -39.54
N ALA A 175 -63.61 11.48 -38.34
CA ALA A 175 -65.06 11.55 -38.13
C ALA A 175 -65.71 12.71 -38.89
N GLU A 176 -65.04 13.86 -38.98
CA GLU A 176 -65.49 15.01 -39.76
C GLU A 176 -65.51 14.70 -41.26
N LEU A 177 -64.45 14.10 -41.79
CA LEU A 177 -64.40 13.64 -43.19
C LEU A 177 -65.52 12.64 -43.48
N ALA A 178 -65.79 11.68 -42.59
CA ALA A 178 -66.87 10.73 -42.74
C ALA A 178 -68.26 11.42 -42.75
N ARG A 179 -68.48 12.42 -41.90
CA ARG A 179 -69.71 13.23 -41.89
C ARG A 179 -69.89 14.03 -43.18
N MET A 180 -68.81 14.66 -43.67
CA MET A 180 -68.83 15.37 -44.94
C MET A 180 -69.16 14.42 -46.10
N GLN A 181 -68.54 13.24 -46.14
CA GLN A 181 -68.80 12.24 -47.16
C GLN A 181 -70.26 11.78 -47.13
N ALA A 182 -70.80 11.46 -45.95
CA ALA A 182 -72.21 11.09 -45.80
C ALA A 182 -73.18 12.21 -46.26
N THR A 183 -72.79 13.47 -46.03
CA THR A 183 -73.56 14.63 -46.51
C THR A 183 -73.53 14.72 -48.04
N ILE A 184 -72.36 14.55 -48.65
CA ILE A 184 -72.19 14.50 -50.11
C ILE A 184 -73.05 13.38 -50.71
N ASP A 185 -72.97 12.17 -50.14
CA ASP A 185 -73.74 11.01 -50.61
C ASP A 185 -75.26 11.26 -50.52
N THR A 186 -75.72 11.92 -49.45
CA THR A 186 -77.13 12.31 -49.27
C THR A 186 -77.58 13.32 -50.34
N ILE A 187 -76.77 14.33 -50.65
CA ILE A 187 -77.06 15.31 -51.70
C ILE A 187 -77.07 14.65 -53.09
N LEU A 188 -76.13 13.74 -53.35
CA LEU A 188 -76.09 12.97 -54.60
C LEU A 188 -77.31 12.04 -54.73
N ALA A 189 -77.76 11.42 -53.64
CA ALA A 189 -78.98 10.62 -53.64
C ALA A 189 -80.23 11.48 -53.89
N SER A 190 -80.33 12.66 -53.27
CA SER A 190 -81.47 13.55 -53.46
C SER A 190 -81.56 14.09 -54.89
N THR A 191 -80.41 14.35 -55.55
CA THR A 191 -80.35 14.82 -56.95
C THR A 191 -80.63 13.73 -57.98
N LYS A 192 -80.57 12.44 -57.61
CA LYS A 192 -80.95 11.29 -58.46
C LYS A 192 -82.43 10.91 -58.39
N THR A 193 -83.25 11.57 -57.58
CA THR A 193 -84.69 11.31 -57.52
C THR A 193 -85.36 11.89 -58.77
N PRO A 194 -85.91 11.09 -59.70
CA PRO A 194 -86.67 11.63 -60.81
C PRO A 194 -87.92 12.33 -60.28
N ALA A 195 -88.21 13.51 -60.82
CA ALA A 195 -89.42 14.27 -60.54
C ALA A 195 -90.65 13.33 -60.54
N PRO A 196 -91.55 13.40 -59.54
CA PRO A 196 -92.74 12.58 -59.55
C PRO A 196 -93.58 12.95 -60.76
N ALA A 197 -93.63 12.03 -61.74
CA ALA A 197 -94.59 12.12 -62.83
C ALA A 197 -95.98 12.21 -62.22
N SER A 198 -96.68 13.29 -62.57
CA SER A 198 -98.04 13.56 -62.16
C SER A 198 -98.96 12.38 -62.49
N LYS A 199 -99.62 11.82 -61.48
CA LYS A 199 -100.92 11.16 -61.67
C LYS A 199 -101.89 11.60 -60.59
N THR A 200 -102.78 12.49 -61.03
CA THR A 200 -104.09 12.82 -60.47
C THR A 200 -104.78 11.60 -59.86
N THR A 201 -105.10 11.65 -58.57
CA THR A 201 -106.33 11.06 -58.03
C THR A 201 -106.67 11.73 -56.70
N ARG A 202 -107.54 12.72 -56.79
CA ARG A 202 -108.21 13.36 -55.66
C ARG A 202 -109.24 12.37 -55.12
N LYS A 203 -108.99 11.73 -53.98
CA LYS A 203 -110.04 11.03 -53.22
C LYS A 203 -110.12 11.62 -51.82
N THR A 204 -111.00 12.60 -51.70
CA THR A 204 -111.49 13.16 -50.44
C THR A 204 -112.14 12.04 -49.64
N THR A 205 -111.60 11.69 -48.47
CA THR A 205 -112.36 10.95 -47.45
C THR A 205 -112.24 11.68 -46.12
N ARG A 206 -113.38 12.23 -45.70
CA ARG A 206 -113.64 12.89 -44.43
C ARG A 206 -114.02 11.81 -43.42
N GLN A 207 -113.25 11.64 -42.34
CA GLN A 207 -113.66 10.96 -41.11
C GLN A 207 -113.15 11.83 -39.94
N THR A 208 -113.98 12.74 -39.41
CA THR A 208 -114.80 12.59 -38.19
C THR A 208 -114.07 11.92 -37.01
N ALA A 209 -113.61 12.80 -36.11
CA ALA A 209 -113.48 12.70 -34.66
C ALA A 209 -113.74 11.36 -33.97
N THR A 210 -112.87 11.04 -33.00
CA THR A 210 -113.33 10.86 -31.60
C THR A 210 -112.16 11.05 -30.63
N LYS A 211 -112.38 11.99 -29.69
CA LYS A 211 -111.64 12.10 -28.42
C LYS A 211 -111.67 10.76 -27.70
N LYS A 212 -110.53 10.35 -27.10
CA LYS A 212 -110.57 9.65 -25.81
C LYS A 212 -109.37 10.04 -24.95
N THR A 213 -109.73 10.71 -23.87
CA THR A 213 -108.99 11.10 -22.68
C THR A 213 -108.63 9.88 -21.83
N THR A 214 -107.44 9.89 -21.21
CA THR A 214 -107.00 9.32 -19.89
C THR A 214 -105.46 9.29 -19.94
N ALA A 215 -104.63 10.04 -19.20
CA ALA A 215 -104.61 10.47 -17.80
C ALA A 215 -104.60 9.31 -16.78
N ASP A 216 -103.65 9.40 -15.83
CA ASP A 216 -103.24 8.50 -14.74
C ASP A 216 -102.32 7.33 -15.14
N LYS A 217 -101.16 7.09 -14.51
CA LYS A 217 -100.52 7.59 -13.27
C LYS A 217 -99.01 7.39 -13.37
#